data_AF-P25124-F1
#
_entry.id   AF-P25124-F1
#
_cell.length_a   1.000
_cell.length_b   1.000
_cell.length_c   1.000
_cell.angle_alpha   90.00
_cell.angle_beta   90.00
_cell.angle_gamma   90.00
#
_symmetry.space_group_name_H-M   'P 1'
#
loop_
_entity.id
_entity.type
_entity.pdbx_description
1 polymer ?
#
loop_
_entity_poly.entity_id
_entity_poly.type
_entity_poly.pdbx_seq_one_letter_code
_entity_poly.pdbx_strand_id
1 'polypeptide(L)'
;LQLARISGVKALSIQALAQALRPQLQVGDTLKLLILKEGKEPHQGVGYLEDGSMVVVDGGSRYRGQEIEVVVTQAIQTQVGRLFFARPAQGAQ
;
A
#
# COMPACT_ATOMS: atom_id res chain seq x y z
N LEU A 1 -14.17 17.80 -14.98
CA LEU A 1 -15.33 17.51 -14.08
C LEU A 1 -16.24 18.72 -13.86
N GLN A 2 -15.71 19.94 -13.62
CA GLN A 2 -16.54 21.13 -13.40
C GLN A 2 -17.56 21.38 -14.52
N LEU A 3 -17.15 21.30 -15.79
CA LEU A 3 -18.07 21.54 -16.92
C LEU A 3 -19.19 20.48 -17.00
N ALA A 4 -18.89 19.22 -16.71
CA ALA A 4 -19.89 18.14 -16.80
C ALA A 4 -20.93 18.19 -15.68
N ARG A 5 -20.55 18.63 -14.46
CA ARG A 5 -21.50 18.83 -13.36
C ARG A 5 -22.57 19.86 -13.67
N ILE A 6 -22.23 20.89 -14.46
CA ILE A 6 -23.16 21.95 -14.84
C ILE A 6 -24.24 21.42 -15.81
N SER A 7 -23.96 20.33 -16.54
CA SER A 7 -24.86 19.81 -17.57
C SER A 7 -25.79 18.68 -17.10
N GLY A 8 -25.83 18.34 -15.80
CA GLY A 8 -26.61 17.20 -15.30
C GLY A 8 -26.16 15.84 -15.88
N VAL A 9 -25.03 15.82 -16.60
CA VAL A 9 -24.45 14.60 -17.14
C VAL A 9 -23.85 13.87 -15.94
N LYS A 10 -24.33 12.64 -15.72
CA LYS A 10 -23.63 11.66 -14.87
C LYS A 10 -22.28 11.37 -15.52
N ALA A 11 -21.32 12.28 -15.34
CA ALA A 11 -19.96 12.04 -15.73
C ALA A 11 -19.42 11.01 -14.75
N LEU A 12 -19.50 9.74 -15.14
CA LEU A 12 -18.80 8.68 -14.46
C LEU A 12 -17.33 9.06 -14.46
N SER A 13 -16.79 9.37 -13.27
CA SER A 13 -15.39 9.71 -13.13
C SER A 13 -14.58 8.44 -13.40
N ILE A 14 -13.90 8.37 -14.54
CA ILE A 14 -12.98 7.28 -14.88
C ILE A 14 -11.96 7.07 -13.76
N GLN A 15 -11.54 8.16 -13.11
CA GLN A 15 -10.67 8.12 -11.95
C GLN A 15 -11.34 7.45 -10.73
N ALA A 16 -12.64 7.69 -10.48
CA ALA A 16 -13.37 7.02 -9.40
C ALA A 16 -13.58 5.53 -9.71
N LEU A 17 -13.87 5.17 -10.97
CA LEU A 17 -13.99 3.78 -11.40
C LEU A 17 -12.65 3.03 -11.23
N ALA A 18 -11.56 3.62 -11.70
CA ALA A 18 -10.22 3.04 -11.54
C ALA A 18 -9.85 2.85 -10.06
N GLN A 19 -10.24 3.79 -9.18
CA GLN A 19 -10.06 3.67 -7.74
C GLN A 19 -10.89 2.54 -7.12
N ALA A 20 -12.12 2.35 -7.60
CA ALA A 20 -13.02 1.30 -7.10
C ALA A 20 -12.54 -0.11 -7.44
N LEU A 21 -11.74 -0.27 -8.50
CA LEU A 21 -11.17 -1.55 -8.93
C LEU A 21 -9.84 -1.91 -8.28
N ARG A 22 -9.22 -1.01 -7.50
CA ARG A 22 -7.93 -1.30 -6.86
C ARG A 22 -8.09 -2.36 -5.76
N PRO A 23 -7.11 -3.29 -5.60
CA PRO A 23 -7.09 -4.23 -4.49
C PRO A 23 -7.27 -3.50 -3.15
N GLN A 24 -8.25 -3.94 -2.37
CA GLN A 24 -8.53 -3.38 -1.05
C GLN A 24 -7.80 -4.20 -0.01
N LEU A 25 -6.50 -3.96 0.15
CA LEU A 25 -5.80 -4.44 1.33
C LEU A 25 -6.33 -3.73 2.57
N GLN A 26 -6.75 -4.52 3.55
CA GLN A 26 -7.25 -4.11 4.85
C GLN A 26 -6.22 -4.40 5.93
N VAL A 27 -6.39 -3.78 7.10
CA VAL A 27 -5.62 -4.14 8.29
C VAL A 27 -5.95 -5.59 8.67
N GLY A 28 -4.90 -6.39 8.92
CA GLY A 28 -5.00 -7.82 9.20
C GLY A 28 -4.72 -8.70 7.97
N ASP A 29 -4.76 -8.15 6.76
CA ASP A 29 -4.45 -8.92 5.56
C ASP A 29 -2.97 -9.32 5.54
N THR A 30 -2.72 -10.54 5.05
CA THR A 30 -1.37 -11.06 4.84
C THR A 30 -1.06 -11.07 3.36
N LEU A 31 0.14 -10.62 2.99
CA LEU A 31 0.62 -10.62 1.61
C LEU A 31 2.11 -10.91 1.53
N LYS A 32 2.55 -11.42 0.38
CA LYS A 32 3.97 -11.57 0.06
C LYS A 32 4.52 -10.27 -0.47
N LEU A 33 5.62 -9.80 0.11
CA LEU A 33 6.26 -8.54 -0.25
C LEU A 33 7.76 -8.74 -0.39
N LEU A 34 8.29 -8.34 -1.56
CA LEU A 34 9.72 -8.20 -1.77
C LEU A 34 10.23 -6.93 -1.08
N ILE A 35 11.15 -7.09 -0.14
CA ILE A 35 11.80 -5.94 0.52
C ILE A 35 12.93 -5.44 -0.37
N LEU A 36 12.75 -4.25 -0.95
CA LEU A 36 13.66 -3.69 -1.94
C LEU A 36 14.73 -2.80 -1.32
N LYS A 37 14.37 -2.06 -0.26
CA LYS A 37 15.27 -1.09 0.38
C LYS A 37 14.97 -0.90 1.85
N GLU A 38 15.88 -0.24 2.55
CA GLU A 38 15.68 0.23 3.91
C GLU A 38 14.67 1.38 3.95
N GLY A 39 13.90 1.43 5.04
CA GLY A 39 12.94 2.49 5.31
C GLY A 39 13.59 3.73 5.89
N LYS A 40 12.76 4.61 6.44
CA LYS A 40 13.25 5.84 7.08
C LYS A 40 13.96 5.51 8.40
N GLU A 41 13.43 4.55 9.15
CA GLU A 41 14.04 4.07 10.39
C GLU A 41 14.92 2.82 10.13
N PRO A 42 16.03 2.62 10.86
CA PRO A 42 17.01 1.55 10.57
C PRO A 42 16.44 0.11 10.58
N HIS A 43 15.34 -0.12 11.30
CA HIS A 43 14.68 -1.41 11.39
C HIS A 43 13.65 -1.64 10.27
N GLN A 44 13.30 -0.61 9.51
CA GLN A 44 12.26 -0.69 8.49
C GLN A 44 12.78 -1.24 7.17
N GLY A 45 11.98 -2.11 6.56
CA GLY A 45 12.09 -2.48 5.15
C GLY A 45 10.99 -1.80 4.34
N VAL A 46 11.23 -1.54 3.06
CA VAL A 46 10.23 -0.96 2.15
C VAL A 46 10.10 -1.83 0.91
N GLY A 47 8.86 -2.18 0.61
CA GLY A 47 8.44 -2.78 -0.65
C GLY A 47 7.32 -1.97 -1.30
N TYR A 48 6.90 -2.41 -2.48
CA TYR A 48 5.81 -1.80 -3.22
C TYR A 48 4.84 -2.87 -3.70
N LEU A 49 3.55 -2.53 -3.68
CA LEU A 49 2.52 -3.32 -4.34
C LEU A 49 2.57 -3.09 -5.86
N GLU A 50 1.84 -3.93 -6.61
CA GLU A 50 1.74 -3.82 -8.07
C GLU A 50 1.19 -2.47 -8.54
N ASP A 51 0.31 -1.83 -7.75
CA ASP A 51 -0.26 -0.52 -8.08
C ASP A 51 0.66 0.67 -7.69
N GLY A 52 1.86 0.39 -7.18
CA GLY A 52 2.83 1.38 -6.73
C GLY A 52 2.63 1.87 -5.29
N SER A 53 1.61 1.37 -4.57
CA SER A 53 1.46 1.68 -3.14
C SER A 53 2.68 1.23 -2.35
N MET A 54 3.15 2.10 -1.45
CA MET A 54 4.33 1.82 -0.63
C MET A 54 3.92 1.00 0.59
N VAL A 55 4.69 -0.04 0.91
CA VAL A 55 4.51 -0.84 2.13
C VAL A 55 5.78 -0.75 2.96
N VAL A 56 5.65 -0.18 4.16
CA VAL A 56 6.73 -0.06 5.15
C VAL A 56 6.56 -1.19 6.15
N VAL A 57 7.59 -2.02 6.28
CA VAL A 57 7.59 -3.22 7.13
C VAL A 57 8.49 -2.97 8.34
N ASP A 58 7.89 -2.93 9.52
CA ASP A 58 8.61 -2.88 10.79
C ASP A 58 9.43 -4.16 11.00
N GLY A 59 10.70 -4.05 11.37
CA GLY A 59 11.65 -5.18 11.37
C GLY A 59 11.93 -5.78 9.97
N GLY A 60 11.61 -5.05 8.90
CA GLY A 60 11.76 -5.49 7.52
C GLY A 60 13.18 -5.37 6.97
N SER A 61 14.06 -4.53 7.53
CA SER A 61 15.39 -4.26 6.95
C SER A 61 16.27 -5.52 6.86
N ARG A 62 16.13 -6.44 7.82
CA ARG A 62 16.82 -7.75 7.84
C ARG A 62 16.43 -8.69 6.69
N TYR A 63 15.31 -8.41 6.00
CA TYR A 63 14.81 -9.21 4.88
C TYR A 63 15.08 -8.54 3.52
N ARG A 64 15.98 -7.55 3.45
CA ARG A 64 16.34 -6.87 2.20
C ARG A 64 16.76 -7.89 1.12
N GLY A 65 16.17 -7.77 -0.07
CA GLY A 65 16.35 -8.68 -1.19
C GLY A 65 15.55 -9.98 -1.11
N GLN A 66 14.72 -10.15 -0.07
CA GLN A 66 13.91 -11.34 0.14
C GLN A 66 12.42 -11.01 0.02
N GLU A 67 11.66 -11.97 -0.52
CA GLU A 67 10.20 -11.94 -0.48
C GLU A 67 9.72 -12.63 0.80
N ILE A 68 8.96 -11.89 1.61
CA ILE A 68 8.45 -12.38 2.90
C ILE A 68 6.95 -12.16 3.00
N GLU A 69 6.28 -13.00 3.79
CA GLU A 69 4.91 -12.72 4.19
C GLU A 69 4.88 -11.63 5.27
N VAL A 70 4.02 -10.64 5.07
CA VAL A 70 3.81 -9.53 5.99
C VAL A 70 2.34 -9.36 6.27
N VAL A 71 2.00 -8.96 7.49
CA VAL A 71 0.64 -8.63 7.92
C VAL A 71 0.50 -7.11 7.97
N VAL A 72 -0.49 -6.58 7.24
CA VAL A 72 -0.81 -5.16 7.25
C VAL A 72 -1.32 -4.75 8.63
N THR A 73 -0.65 -3.78 9.26
CA THR A 73 -1.00 -3.26 10.58
C THR A 73 -1.74 -1.93 10.48
N GLN A 74 -1.42 -1.10 9.48
CA GLN A 74 -2.10 0.18 9.23
C GLN A 74 -2.13 0.52 7.74
N ALA A 75 -3.13 1.29 7.34
CA ALA A 75 -3.26 1.86 6.00
C ALA A 75 -3.52 3.37 6.11
N ILE A 76 -2.71 4.17 5.42
CA ILE A 76 -2.78 5.64 5.45
C ILE A 76 -2.95 6.16 4.01
N GLN A 77 -3.97 6.99 3.81
CA GLN A 77 -4.11 7.76 2.57
C GLN A 77 -3.31 9.05 2.68
N THR A 78 -2.30 9.20 1.82
CA THR A 78 -1.53 10.44 1.70
C THR A 78 -1.96 11.22 0.46
N GLN A 79 -1.43 12.43 0.29
CA GLN A 79 -1.62 13.22 -0.93
C GLN A 79 -1.00 12.55 -2.17
N VAL A 80 0.06 11.76 -1.99
CA VAL A 80 0.81 11.10 -3.09
C VAL A 80 0.19 9.75 -3.45
N GLY A 81 -0.39 9.04 -2.47
CA GLY A 81 -0.94 7.70 -2.69
C GLY A 81 -1.26 6.98 -1.39
N ARG A 82 -1.43 5.66 -1.47
CA ARG A 82 -1.63 4.79 -0.31
C ARG A 82 -0.28 4.34 0.26
N LEU A 83 -0.15 4.45 1.57
CA LEU A 83 0.97 3.98 2.35
C LEU A 83 0.45 2.93 3.33
N PHE A 84 1.01 1.73 3.28
CA PHE A 84 0.70 0.66 4.22
C PHE A 84 1.86 0.47 5.19
N PHE A 85 1.53 0.20 6.45
CA PHE A 85 2.48 -0.30 7.44
C PHE A 85 2.17 -1.76 7.70
N ALA A 86 3.22 -2.56 7.85
CA ALA A 86 3.11 -3.99 8.05
C ALA A 86 4.20 -4.50 8.98
N ARG A 87 4.08 -5.77 9.39
CA ARG A 87 5.11 -6.51 10.13
C ARG A 87 5.31 -7.91 9.51
N PRO A 88 6.49 -8.52 9.61
CA PRO A 88 6.72 -9.89 9.15
C PRO A 88 5.75 -10.85 9.83
N ALA A 89 5.05 -11.68 9.04
CA ALA A 89 4.09 -12.65 9.55
C ALA A 89 4.76 -13.71 10.44
N GLN A 90 5.98 -14.14 10.06
CA GLN A 90 6.76 -15.14 10.80
C GLN A 90 7.69 -14.55 11.87
N GLY A 91 7.52 -13.26 12.21
CA GLY A 91 8.43 -12.52 13.08
C GLY A 91 7.81 -11.92 14.33
N ALA A 92 6.57 -12.28 14.68
CA ALA A 92 5.99 -11.95 15.98
C ALA A 92 6.68 -12.78 17.09
N GLN A 93 7.91 -12.38 17.43
CA GLN A 93 8.47 -12.60 18.75
C GLN A 93 7.94 -11.51 19.69
#